data_AF-A0A9Q3BU33-F1
#
_entry.id   AF-A0A9Q3BU33-F1
#
_cell.length_a   1.000
_cell.length_b   1.000
_cell.length_c   1.000
_cell.angle_alpha   90.00
_cell.angle_beta   90.00
_cell.angle_gamma   90.00
#
_symmetry.space_group_name_H-M   'P 1'
#
loop_
_entity.id
_entity.type
_entity.pdbx_description
1 polymer ?
#
loop_
_entity_poly.entity_id
_entity_poly.type
_entity_poly.pdbx_seq_one_letter_code
_entity_poly.pdbx_strand_id
1 'polypeptide(L)'
;MLTPAALPTAPDKQLLKEFYQRFSSAEEVQSVAQNSQGVKLISEAQVQTLRDARSGKRKIGKNIVNMQDFYITYVHTMLAKLGICIWAPDLEEAPDSLYNEACRIVALMTFRQNCMQWRLSIHACQPYLL
;
A
#
# COMPACT_ATOMS: atom_id res chain seq x y z
N MET A 1 16.26 5.05 24.16
CA MET A 1 15.18 4.09 24.47
C MET A 1 13.97 4.47 23.64
N LEU A 2 13.46 3.56 22.80
CA LEU A 2 12.24 3.79 22.03
C LEU A 2 11.05 3.80 23.01
N THR A 3 10.19 4.81 22.93
CA THR A 3 8.96 4.83 23.73
C THR A 3 7.98 3.79 23.17
N PRO A 4 7.09 3.20 23.99
CA PRO A 4 6.10 2.23 23.52
C PRO A 4 5.20 2.76 22.40
N ALA A 5 5.01 4.08 22.32
CA ALA A 5 4.27 4.76 21.25
C ALA A 5 5.01 4.80 19.90
N ALA A 6 6.29 4.42 19.86
CA ALA A 6 7.12 4.40 18.64
C ALA A 6 7.20 3.01 17.99
N LEU A 7 6.67 1.96 18.65
CA LEU A 7 6.63 0.62 18.08
C LEU A 7 5.42 0.49 17.16
N PRO A 8 5.57 -0.10 15.96
CA PRO A 8 4.43 -0.46 15.13
C PRO A 8 3.46 -1.33 15.92
N THR A 9 2.16 -1.01 15.85
CA THR A 9 1.13 -1.85 16.45
C THR A 9 1.14 -3.21 15.76
N ALA A 10 1.12 -4.28 16.54
CA ALA A 10 1.00 -5.64 16.00
C ALA A 10 -0.29 -5.77 15.15
N PRO A 11 -0.26 -6.61 14.10
CA PRO A 11 -1.45 -6.87 13.29
C PRO A 11 -2.57 -7.50 14.14
N ASP A 12 -3.81 -7.16 13.80
CA ASP A 12 -4.98 -7.74 14.46
C ASP A 12 -5.10 -9.24 14.14
N LYS A 13 -5.29 -10.05 15.19
CA LYS A 13 -5.31 -11.51 15.08
C LYS A 13 -6.48 -12.05 14.25
N GLN A 14 -7.63 -11.37 14.27
CA GLN A 14 -8.77 -11.77 13.45
C GLN A 14 -8.50 -11.49 11.97
N LEU A 15 -7.93 -10.32 11.67
CA LEU A 15 -7.52 -9.99 10.29
C LEU A 15 -6.44 -10.95 9.76
N LEU A 16 -5.47 -11.32 10.59
CA LEU A 16 -4.47 -12.33 10.23
C LEU A 16 -5.13 -13.68 9.92
N LYS A 17 -6.07 -14.13 10.77
CA LYS A 17 -6.80 -15.38 10.53
C LYS A 17 -7.54 -15.36 9.21
N GLU A 18 -8.24 -14.26 8.89
CA GLU A 18 -8.93 -14.11 7.61
C GLU A 18 -7.96 -14.10 6.42
N PHE A 19 -6.79 -13.47 6.57
CA PHE A 19 -5.75 -13.46 5.55
C PHE A 19 -5.22 -14.88 5.28
N TYR A 20 -4.88 -15.62 6.33
CA TYR A 20 -4.39 -17.00 6.24
C TYR A 20 -5.44 -18.01 5.77
N GLN A 21 -6.74 -17.69 5.87
CA GLN A 21 -7.81 -18.47 5.23
C GLN A 21 -7.88 -18.26 3.71
N ARG A 22 -7.36 -17.14 3.20
CA ARG A 22 -7.48 -16.74 1.79
C ARG A 22 -6.23 -17.08 0.98
N PHE A 23 -5.06 -17.01 1.60
CA PHE A 23 -3.78 -17.23 0.95
C PHE A 23 -3.00 -18.33 1.64
N SER A 24 -2.41 -19.22 0.84
CA SER A 24 -1.56 -20.31 1.32
C SER A 24 -0.10 -20.16 0.87
N SER A 25 0.19 -19.24 -0.07
CA SER A 25 1.52 -19.03 -0.62
C SER A 25 1.77 -17.59 -1.07
N ALA A 26 3.05 -17.18 -1.13
CA ALA A 26 3.42 -15.84 -1.57
C ALA A 26 3.15 -15.64 -3.07
N GLU A 27 3.19 -16.72 -3.84
CA GLU A 27 2.87 -16.74 -5.27
C GLU A 27 1.40 -16.40 -5.52
N GLU A 28 0.48 -16.91 -4.70
CA GLU A 28 -0.95 -16.55 -4.76
C GLU A 28 -1.15 -15.06 -4.45
N VAL A 29 -0.49 -14.56 -3.40
CA VAL A 29 -0.53 -13.14 -3.03
C VAL A 29 -0.02 -12.28 -4.18
N GLN A 30 1.11 -12.65 -4.77
CA GLN A 30 1.70 -11.93 -5.90
C GLN A 30 0.78 -11.96 -7.13
N SER A 31 0.18 -13.10 -7.45
CA SER A 31 -0.77 -13.25 -8.56
C SER A 31 -1.98 -12.32 -8.39
N VAL A 32 -2.58 -12.29 -7.20
CA VAL A 32 -3.69 -11.37 -6.88
C VAL A 32 -3.22 -9.92 -6.96
N ALA A 33 -2.06 -9.59 -6.41
CA ALA A 33 -1.52 -8.23 -6.43
C ALA A 33 -1.28 -7.73 -7.88
N GLN A 34 -0.75 -8.58 -8.75
CA GLN A 34 -0.46 -8.26 -10.16
C GLN A 34 -1.68 -8.21 -11.08
N ASN A 35 -2.78 -8.89 -10.72
CA ASN A 35 -4.00 -8.88 -11.53
C ASN A 35 -4.69 -7.51 -11.51
N SER A 36 -4.54 -6.72 -12.58
CA SER A 36 -5.15 -5.38 -12.69
C SER A 36 -6.68 -5.38 -12.68
N GLN A 37 -7.31 -6.51 -13.01
CA GLN A 37 -8.77 -6.73 -12.96
C GLN A 37 -9.22 -7.47 -11.70
N GLY A 38 -8.32 -7.67 -10.73
CA GLY A 38 -8.62 -8.41 -9.50
C GLY A 38 -9.69 -7.72 -8.66
N VAL A 39 -10.65 -8.51 -8.18
CA VAL A 39 -11.72 -8.04 -7.28
C VAL A 39 -11.11 -7.58 -5.96
N LYS A 40 -11.57 -6.43 -5.45
CA LYS A 40 -11.19 -5.94 -4.12
C LYS A 40 -11.89 -6.80 -3.07
N LEU A 41 -11.13 -7.47 -2.21
CA LEU A 41 -11.65 -8.37 -1.18
C LEU A 41 -12.35 -7.61 -0.05
N ILE A 42 -11.88 -6.39 0.23
CA ILE A 42 -12.52 -5.46 1.16
C ILE A 42 -12.75 -4.12 0.45
N SER A 43 -13.63 -3.28 1.02
CA SER A 43 -13.78 -1.91 0.54
C SER A 43 -12.53 -1.09 0.88
N GLU A 44 -12.09 -0.20 -0.02
CA GLU A 44 -11.01 0.75 0.26
C GLU A 44 -11.28 1.64 1.49
N ALA A 45 -12.56 1.86 1.83
CA ALA A 45 -12.95 2.62 3.01
C ALA A 45 -12.56 1.90 4.32
N GLN A 46 -12.44 0.57 4.28
CA GLN A 46 -12.01 -0.24 5.42
C GLN A 46 -10.48 -0.21 5.59
N VAL A 47 -9.73 0.20 4.58
CA VAL A 47 -8.28 0.39 4.67
C VAL A 47 -7.97 1.67 5.45
N GLN A 48 -7.28 1.52 6.58
CA GLN A 48 -6.96 2.62 7.50
C GLN A 48 -5.58 3.24 7.22
N THR A 49 -4.67 2.47 6.64
CA THR A 49 -3.32 2.92 6.28
C THR A 49 -3.36 4.14 5.38
N LEU A 50 -2.61 5.20 5.72
CA LEU A 50 -2.51 6.45 4.94
C LEU A 50 -3.83 7.25 4.79
N ARG A 51 -4.88 6.93 5.56
CA ARG A 51 -6.15 7.69 5.54
C ARG A 51 -5.96 9.20 5.77
N ASP A 52 -5.10 9.57 6.72
CA ASP A 52 -4.83 10.99 7.03
C ASP A 52 -4.01 11.69 5.94
N ALA A 53 -3.17 10.93 5.21
CA ALA A 53 -2.45 11.46 4.06
C ALA A 53 -3.42 11.85 2.92
N ARG A 54 -4.55 11.15 2.78
CA ARG A 54 -5.63 11.49 1.82
C ARG A 54 -6.36 12.77 2.22
N SER A 55 -6.50 13.00 3.53
CA SER A 55 -7.15 14.18 4.11
C SER A 55 -6.27 15.44 4.06
N GLY A 56 -4.96 15.26 3.90
CA GLY A 56 -3.95 16.32 3.97
C GLY A 56 -3.49 16.85 2.61
N LYS A 57 -4.20 17.82 2.04
CA LYS A 57 -3.69 18.70 0.98
C LYS A 57 -2.39 19.39 1.45
N ARG A 58 -1.20 18.86 1.18
CA ARG A 58 0.04 19.63 1.38
C ARG A 58 0.23 20.61 0.22
N LYS A 59 0.07 21.91 0.50
CA LYS A 59 0.52 23.00 -0.38
C LYS A 59 2.05 22.91 -0.53
N ILE A 60 2.53 22.71 -1.76
CA ILE A 60 3.93 22.95 -2.13
C ILE A 60 3.92 24.20 -3.03
N GLY A 61 4.12 25.38 -2.43
CA GLY A 61 4.05 26.66 -3.14
C GLY A 61 2.63 27.03 -3.61
N LYS A 62 2.51 27.59 -4.83
CA LYS A 62 1.24 28.05 -5.43
C LYS A 62 0.44 26.94 -6.12
N ASN A 63 1.02 25.74 -6.28
CA ASN A 63 0.39 24.64 -7.00
C ASN A 63 0.03 23.50 -6.02
N ILE A 64 -1.24 23.08 -6.05
CA ILE A 64 -1.68 21.83 -5.42
C ILE A 64 -1.47 20.74 -6.48
N VAL A 65 -0.36 20.01 -6.41
CA VAL A 65 -0.13 18.87 -7.30
C VAL A 65 -0.72 17.63 -6.63
N ASN A 66 -1.76 17.06 -7.24
CA ASN A 66 -2.55 15.96 -6.65
C ASN A 66 -1.91 14.56 -6.82
N MET A 67 -0.59 14.48 -6.68
CA MET A 67 0.18 13.25 -6.88
C MET A 67 0.06 12.28 -5.70
N GLN A 68 -0.28 12.82 -4.53
CA GLN A 68 -0.52 12.05 -3.31
C GLN A 68 -1.82 11.25 -3.42
N ASP A 69 -2.89 11.81 -3.99
CA ASP A 69 -4.18 11.12 -4.11
C ASP A 69 -4.11 9.85 -4.97
N PHE A 70 -3.43 9.90 -6.12
CA PHE A 70 -3.28 8.71 -6.98
C PHE A 70 -2.47 7.61 -6.28
N TYR A 71 -1.37 7.98 -5.64
CA TYR A 71 -0.54 7.03 -4.90
C TYR A 71 -1.28 6.40 -3.72
N ILE A 72 -1.96 7.21 -2.92
CA ILE A 72 -2.73 6.73 -1.77
C ILE A 72 -3.87 5.84 -2.24
N THR A 73 -4.59 6.22 -3.30
CA THR A 73 -5.65 5.37 -3.89
C THR A 73 -5.09 4.04 -4.40
N TYR A 74 -3.91 4.05 -5.00
CA TYR A 74 -3.24 2.82 -5.45
C TYR A 74 -2.85 1.91 -4.28
N VAL A 75 -2.28 2.47 -3.20
CA VAL A 75 -1.95 1.73 -1.97
C VAL A 75 -3.22 1.12 -1.35
N HIS A 76 -4.28 1.92 -1.19
CA HIS A 76 -5.57 1.45 -0.66
C HIS A 76 -6.18 0.36 -1.52
N THR A 77 -6.15 0.51 -2.85
CA THR A 77 -6.64 -0.50 -3.79
C THR A 77 -5.88 -1.81 -3.64
N MET A 78 -4.54 -1.74 -3.53
CA MET A 78 -3.71 -2.93 -3.39
C MET A 78 -3.98 -3.66 -2.07
N LEU A 79 -4.02 -2.91 -0.97
CA LEU A 79 -4.36 -3.43 0.36
C LEU A 79 -5.77 -4.04 0.37
N ALA A 80 -6.72 -3.39 -0.29
CA ALA A 80 -8.09 -3.86 -0.41
C ALA A 80 -8.21 -5.18 -1.21
N LYS A 81 -7.41 -5.34 -2.26
CA LYS A 81 -7.32 -6.59 -3.03
C LYS A 81 -6.75 -7.75 -2.22
N LEU A 82 -5.89 -7.48 -1.25
CA LEU A 82 -5.32 -8.50 -0.38
C LEU A 82 -6.12 -8.71 0.92
N GLY A 83 -7.19 -7.93 1.13
CA GLY A 83 -7.96 -7.99 2.38
C GLY A 83 -7.21 -7.44 3.59
N ILE A 84 -6.20 -6.60 3.37
CA ILE A 84 -5.37 -6.02 4.43
C ILE A 84 -5.95 -4.66 4.81
N CYS A 85 -6.59 -4.54 5.97
CA CYS A 85 -7.16 -3.27 6.43
C CYS A 85 -6.07 -2.31 6.96
N ILE A 86 -5.01 -2.84 7.55
CA ILE A 86 -3.91 -2.09 8.13
C ILE A 86 -2.60 -2.74 7.65
N TRP A 87 -1.74 -1.97 6.99
CA TRP A 87 -0.38 -2.37 6.68
C TRP A 87 0.46 -2.32 7.96
N ALA A 88 0.66 -3.47 8.59
CA ALA A 88 1.41 -3.63 9.82
C ALA A 88 2.17 -4.96 9.78
N PRO A 89 3.41 -4.99 9.25
CA PRO A 89 4.24 -6.21 9.26
C PRO A 89 4.31 -6.80 10.67
N ASP A 90 4.22 -8.12 10.77
CA ASP A 90 4.32 -8.83 12.04
C ASP A 90 5.79 -8.94 12.45
N LEU A 91 6.15 -8.27 13.54
CA LEU A 91 7.51 -8.25 14.06
C LEU A 91 7.86 -9.48 14.91
N GLU A 92 6.85 -10.27 15.28
CA GLU A 92 7.03 -11.51 16.07
C GLU A 92 7.21 -12.74 15.17
N GLU A 93 6.83 -12.64 13.89
CA GLU A 93 7.04 -13.69 12.90
C GLU A 93 8.35 -13.50 12.12
N ALA A 94 8.77 -14.58 11.44
CA ALA A 94 9.92 -14.52 10.54
C ALA A 94 9.69 -13.51 9.39
N PRO A 95 10.74 -12.85 8.88
CA PRO A 95 10.60 -11.89 7.79
C PRO A 95 10.03 -12.47 6.50
N ASP A 96 10.21 -13.77 6.28
CA ASP A 96 9.72 -14.57 5.15
C ASP A 96 8.38 -15.26 5.44
N SER A 97 7.72 -14.93 6.57
CA SER A 97 6.36 -15.38 6.81
C SER A 97 5.42 -14.85 5.73
N LEU A 98 4.37 -15.61 5.42
CA LEU A 98 3.48 -15.29 4.30
C LEU A 98 2.83 -13.91 4.42
N TYR A 99 2.43 -13.51 5.64
CA TYR A 99 1.86 -12.18 5.86
C TYR A 99 2.91 -11.07 5.68
N ASN A 100 4.13 -11.27 6.18
CA ASN A 100 5.24 -10.32 6.01
C ASN A 100 5.65 -10.19 4.54
N GLU A 101 5.67 -11.28 3.79
CA GLU A 101 5.87 -11.28 2.35
C GLU A 101 4.77 -10.52 1.61
N ALA A 102 3.50 -10.66 2.03
CA ALA A 102 2.42 -9.85 1.48
C ALA A 102 2.62 -8.35 1.74
N CYS A 103 3.00 -7.97 2.96
CA CYS A 103 3.36 -6.58 3.28
C CYS A 103 4.51 -6.07 2.41
N ARG A 104 5.54 -6.90 2.17
CA ARG A 104 6.69 -6.58 1.30
C ARG A 104 6.27 -6.40 -0.16
N ILE A 105 5.44 -7.29 -0.69
CA ILE A 105 4.89 -7.22 -2.06
C ILE A 105 4.13 -5.89 -2.24
N VAL A 106 3.25 -5.54 -1.30
CA VAL A 106 2.50 -4.27 -1.34
C VAL A 106 3.46 -3.08 -1.36
N ALA A 107 4.46 -3.04 -0.48
CA ALA A 107 5.41 -1.95 -0.42
C ALA A 107 6.21 -1.80 -1.73
N LEU A 108 6.70 -2.91 -2.29
CA LEU A 108 7.46 -2.91 -3.53
C LEU A 108 6.61 -2.49 -4.73
N MET A 109 5.39 -3.01 -4.86
CA MET A 109 4.52 -2.69 -5.99
C MET A 109 4.05 -1.24 -5.96
N THR A 110 3.68 -0.73 -4.80
CA THR A 110 3.25 0.68 -4.64
C THR A 110 4.40 1.63 -4.91
N PHE A 111 5.62 1.32 -4.43
CA PHE A 111 6.81 2.10 -4.75
C PHE A 111 7.12 2.10 -6.25
N ARG A 112 7.12 0.92 -6.90
CA ARG A 112 7.35 0.80 -8.35
C ARG A 112 6.33 1.59 -9.17
N GLN A 113 5.05 1.49 -8.83
CA GLN A 113 4.00 2.23 -9.52
C GLN A 113 4.20 3.74 -9.39
N ASN A 114 4.57 4.20 -8.19
CA ASN A 114 4.87 5.60 -7.95
C ASN A 114 6.03 6.05 -8.85
N CYS A 115 7.16 5.33 -8.86
CA CYS A 115 8.31 5.64 -9.72
C CYS A 115 7.98 5.68 -11.21
N MET A 116 7.17 4.74 -11.72
CA MET A 116 6.72 4.76 -13.12
C MET A 116 5.87 5.99 -13.43
N GLN A 117 4.95 6.34 -12.53
CA GLN A 117 4.10 7.53 -12.68
C GLN A 117 4.94 8.82 -12.69
N TRP A 118 5.92 8.97 -11.79
CA TRP A 118 6.84 10.10 -11.78
C TRP A 118 7.62 10.23 -13.09
N ARG A 119 8.12 9.11 -13.63
CA ARG A 119 8.83 9.09 -14.91
C ARG A 119 7.95 9.60 -16.06
N LEU A 120 6.69 9.15 -16.13
CA LEU A 120 5.73 9.61 -17.15
C LEU A 120 5.44 11.11 -17.02
N SER A 121 5.26 11.61 -15.80
CA SER A 121 5.04 13.04 -15.56
C SER A 121 6.24 13.91 -15.94
N ILE A 122 7.47 13.46 -15.71
CA ILE A 122 8.68 14.19 -16.12
C ILE A 122 8.78 14.26 -17.64
N HIS A 123 8.59 13.14 -18.34
CA HIS A 123 8.62 13.12 -19.81
C HIS A 123 7.46 13.92 -20.44
N ALA A 124 6.27 13.91 -19.83
CA ALA A 124 5.13 14.72 -20.28
C ALA A 124 5.35 16.23 -20.10
N CYS A 125 6.23 16.65 -19.18
CA CYS A 125 6.61 18.06 -19.01
C CYS A 125 7.82 18.49 -19.88
N GLN A 126 8.55 17.58 -20.51
CA GLN A 126 9.66 17.92 -21.41
C GLN A 126 9.28 18.70 -22.70
N PRO A 127 8.12 18.51 -23.37
CA PRO A 127 7.79 19.27 -24.58
C PRO A 127 7.46 20.76 -24.33
N TYR A 128 7.43 21.22 -23.07
CA TYR A 128 7.14 22.62 -22.70
C TYR A 128 8.37 23.39 -22.19
N LEU A 129 9.57 22.82 -22.32
CA LEU A 129 10.85 23.40 -21.85
C LEU A 129 11.89 23.58 -22.98
N LEU A 130 11.45 23.64 -24.24
CA LEU A 130 12.24 24.08 -25.39
C LEU A 130 11.60 25.31 -26.04
#